data_AF-A0A944SBV6-F1
#
_entry.id   AF-A0A944SBV6-F1
#
_cell.length_a   1.000
_cell.length_b   1.000
_cell.length_c   1.000
_cell.angle_alpha   90.00
_cell.angle_beta   90.00
_cell.angle_gamma   90.00
#
_symmetry.space_group_name_H-M   'P 1'
#
loop_
_entity.id
_entity.type
_entity.pdbx_description
1 polymer ?
#
loop_
_entity_poly.entity_id
_entity_poly.type
_entity_poly.pdbx_seq_one_letter_code
_entity_poly.pdbx_strand_id
1 'polypeptide(L)'
;MAKRQTIGVILLLGMFLLALNVRAEPAAFLGGFEDLPLMPGLVEDEAAGMEFDAPGGRIVEAIATGRVSGGVSGGVSRAAVLTFYASTLPQLGWRDESHGLFSREGEILKLEISENGGVVTVRFAVSPESGVQQTPK
;
A
#
# COMPACT_ATOMS: atom_id res chain seq x y z
N MET A 1 48.11 12.77 -35.53
CA MET A 1 46.71 12.57 -35.97
C MET A 1 46.06 11.51 -35.08
N ALA A 2 45.71 11.83 -33.83
CA ALA A 2 45.03 10.89 -32.89
C ALA A 2 44.72 11.60 -31.57
N LYS A 3 43.66 12.42 -31.49
CA LYS A 3 43.18 12.90 -30.17
C LYS A 3 41.77 13.52 -30.13
N ARG A 4 40.96 13.39 -31.18
CA ARG A 4 39.65 14.07 -31.27
C ARG A 4 38.43 13.15 -31.11
N GLN A 5 38.58 11.83 -31.24
CA GLN A 5 37.45 10.89 -31.23
C GLN A 5 37.17 10.21 -29.88
N THR A 6 38.12 10.17 -28.95
CA THR A 6 37.90 9.51 -27.63
C THR A 6 37.13 10.37 -26.63
N ILE A 7 37.03 11.69 -26.85
CA ILE A 7 36.33 12.61 -25.93
C ILE A 7 34.80 12.52 -26.09
N GLY A 8 34.30 12.19 -27.29
CA GLY A 8 32.86 12.11 -27.56
C GLY A 8 32.17 10.88 -26.95
N VAL A 9 32.86 9.75 -26.83
CA VAL A 9 32.27 8.50 -26.31
C VAL A 9 32.16 8.51 -24.78
N ILE A 10 33.11 9.16 -24.09
CA ILE A 10 33.08 9.29 -22.62
C ILE A 10 31.99 10.27 -22.17
N LEU A 11 31.69 11.29 -22.98
CA LEU A 11 30.60 12.24 -22.71
C LEU A 11 29.20 11.62 -22.86
N LEU A 12 29.04 10.66 -23.78
CA LEU A 12 27.77 9.94 -23.97
C LEU A 12 27.53 8.86 -22.90
N LEU A 13 28.60 8.25 -22.35
CA LEU A 13 28.48 7.29 -21.25
C LEU A 13 28.31 7.98 -19.88
N GLY A 14 28.84 9.20 -19.72
CA GLY A 14 28.65 10.01 -18.50
C GLY A 14 27.27 10.64 -18.37
N MET A 15 26.53 10.83 -19.47
CA MET A 15 25.22 11.49 -19.47
C MET A 15 24.03 10.53 -19.25
N PHE A 16 24.29 9.22 -19.13
CA PHE A 16 23.25 8.22 -18.80
C PHE A 16 23.15 7.93 -17.28
N LEU A 17 24.10 8.40 -16.47
CA LEU A 17 24.14 8.16 -15.02
C LEU A 17 23.62 9.32 -14.17
N LEU A 18 23.10 10.38 -14.79
CA LEU A 18 22.58 11.53 -14.06
C LEU A 18 21.10 11.34 -13.70
N ALA A 19 20.89 10.97 -12.44
CA ALA A 19 19.71 11.27 -11.62
C ALA A 19 18.45 10.43 -11.84
N LEU A 20 18.49 9.16 -11.44
CA LEU A 20 17.36 8.55 -10.73
C LEU A 20 17.65 8.60 -9.22
N ASN A 21 17.61 9.81 -8.64
CA ASN A 21 17.45 9.95 -7.19
C ASN A 21 15.98 9.64 -6.86
N VAL A 22 15.57 8.37 -7.01
CA VAL A 22 14.34 7.90 -6.37
C VAL A 22 14.63 7.94 -4.89
N ARG A 23 14.13 8.98 -4.21
CA ARG A 23 14.05 8.98 -2.75
C ARG A 23 13.05 7.90 -2.39
N ALA A 24 13.55 6.71 -2.06
CA ALA A 24 12.77 5.73 -1.35
C ALA A 24 12.56 6.31 0.06
N GLU A 25 11.40 6.96 0.27
CA GLU A 25 10.95 7.23 1.63
C GLU A 25 10.90 5.89 2.37
N PRO A 26 11.31 5.83 3.66
CA PRO A 26 11.18 4.62 4.45
C PRO A 26 9.75 4.09 4.34
N ALA A 27 9.59 2.80 4.07
CA ALA A 27 8.26 2.20 4.07
C ALA A 27 7.66 2.37 5.47
N ALA A 28 6.53 3.07 5.54
CA ALA A 28 5.71 3.13 6.73
C ALA A 28 4.81 1.89 6.78
N PHE A 29 4.43 1.46 7.97
CA PHE A 29 3.57 0.30 8.20
C PHE A 29 2.41 0.70 9.11
N LEU A 30 1.26 0.05 8.91
CA LEU A 30 0.08 0.27 9.74
C LEU A 30 0.24 -0.33 11.13
N GLY A 31 -0.17 0.41 12.16
CA GLY A 31 -0.22 -0.07 13.54
C GLY A 31 -1.17 -1.26 13.71
N GLY A 32 -0.79 -2.22 14.57
CA GLY A 32 -1.57 -3.43 14.85
C GLY A 32 -1.43 -4.54 13.80
N PHE A 33 -0.82 -4.27 12.64
CA PHE A 33 -0.48 -5.26 11.63
C PHE A 33 1.02 -5.56 11.67
N GLU A 34 1.41 -6.83 11.44
CA GLU A 34 2.81 -7.22 11.54
C GLU A 34 3.67 -6.59 10.43
N ASP A 35 3.20 -6.63 9.17
CA ASP A 35 3.98 -6.19 8.00
C ASP A 35 3.13 -5.46 6.95
N LEU A 36 1.97 -4.88 7.31
CA LEU A 36 1.07 -4.26 6.33
C LEU A 36 1.58 -2.85 5.94
N PRO A 37 2.05 -2.63 4.69
CA PRO A 37 2.65 -1.35 4.32
C PRO A 37 1.60 -0.25 4.21
N LEU A 38 1.88 0.93 4.76
CA LEU A 38 1.07 2.13 4.59
C LEU A 38 1.41 2.77 3.25
N MET A 39 0.43 2.82 2.34
CA MET A 39 0.60 3.47 1.04
C MET A 39 1.08 4.93 1.20
N PRO A 40 2.14 5.35 0.48
CA PRO A 40 2.57 6.75 0.49
C PRO A 40 1.42 7.71 0.14
N GLY A 41 1.26 8.75 0.97
CA GLY A 41 0.18 9.73 0.85
C GLY A 41 -1.05 9.42 1.70
N LEU A 42 -1.17 8.20 2.25
CA LEU A 42 -2.07 7.91 3.35
C LEU A 42 -1.41 8.23 4.70
N VAL A 43 -2.23 8.64 5.66
CA VAL A 43 -1.87 8.87 7.05
C VAL A 43 -2.81 8.05 7.91
N GLU A 44 -2.26 7.18 8.75
CA GLU A 44 -3.03 6.40 9.71
C GLU A 44 -3.63 7.30 10.79
N ASP A 45 -4.88 7.01 11.17
CA ASP A 45 -5.48 7.52 12.40
C ASP A 45 -5.21 6.51 13.52
N GLU A 46 -4.08 6.68 14.22
CA GLU A 46 -3.63 5.78 15.29
C GLU A 46 -4.68 5.63 16.41
N ALA A 47 -5.56 6.62 16.61
CA ALA A 47 -6.61 6.57 17.61
C ALA A 47 -7.83 5.75 17.16
N ALA A 48 -7.95 5.47 15.86
CA ALA A 48 -9.04 4.67 15.29
C ALA A 48 -8.68 3.17 15.16
N GLY A 49 -7.45 2.78 15.48
CA GLY A 49 -7.03 1.39 15.51
C GLY A 49 -7.78 0.60 16.59
N MET A 50 -8.25 -0.60 16.25
CA MET A 50 -8.91 -1.51 17.19
C MET A 50 -8.34 -2.92 17.06
N GLU A 51 -8.15 -3.58 18.20
CA GLU A 51 -7.68 -4.95 18.29
C GLU A 51 -8.60 -5.74 19.22
N PHE A 52 -9.14 -6.86 18.72
CA PHE A 52 -10.04 -7.73 19.46
C PHE A 52 -9.56 -9.18 19.40
N ASP A 53 -9.56 -9.85 20.55
CA ASP A 53 -9.32 -11.29 20.60
C ASP A 53 -10.62 -12.06 20.33
N ALA A 54 -10.55 -13.07 19.46
CA ALA A 54 -11.65 -14.00 19.23
C ALA A 54 -11.16 -15.46 19.34
N PRO A 55 -12.04 -16.44 19.60
CA PRO A 55 -11.66 -17.84 19.71
C PRO A 55 -10.96 -18.41 18.47
N GLY A 56 -11.16 -17.80 17.30
CA GLY A 56 -10.56 -18.21 16.02
C GLY A 56 -9.28 -17.46 15.65
N GLY A 57 -8.79 -16.55 16.49
CA GLY A 57 -7.68 -15.65 16.20
C GLY A 57 -8.05 -14.18 16.45
N ARG A 58 -7.10 -13.30 16.22
CA ARG A 58 -7.27 -11.86 16.45
C ARG A 58 -7.98 -11.17 15.30
N ILE A 59 -8.79 -10.17 15.61
CA ILE A 59 -9.37 -9.22 14.66
C ILE A 59 -8.67 -7.88 14.85
N VAL A 60 -8.07 -7.33 13.79
CA VAL A 60 -7.39 -6.03 13.81
C VAL A 60 -8.04 -5.11 12.79
N GLU A 61 -8.36 -3.89 13.21
CA GLU A 61 -8.82 -2.82 12.33
C GLU A 61 -7.90 -1.59 12.43
N ALA A 62 -7.67 -0.93 11.30
CA ALA A 62 -7.08 0.41 11.25
C ALA A 62 -7.74 1.28 10.19
N ILE A 63 -7.60 2.59 10.34
CA ILE A 63 -8.11 3.58 9.39
C ILE A 63 -6.95 4.45 8.94
N ALA A 64 -6.84 4.67 7.63
CA ALA A 64 -5.93 5.65 7.06
C ALA A 64 -6.66 6.57 6.09
N THR A 65 -6.23 7.84 6.04
CA THR A 65 -6.83 8.86 5.17
C THR A 65 -5.78 9.55 4.32
N GLY A 66 -6.18 10.02 3.14
CA GLY A 66 -5.29 10.77 2.25
C GLY A 66 -6.07 11.76 1.41
N ARG A 67 -5.45 12.88 1.03
CA ARG A 67 -6.10 13.88 0.19
C ARG A 67 -6.03 13.47 -1.28
N VAL A 68 -7.17 13.60 -1.97
CA VAL A 68 -7.22 13.47 -3.41
C VAL A 68 -6.46 14.63 -4.05
N SER A 69 -5.50 14.33 -4.90
CA SER A 69 -4.84 15.34 -5.73
C SER A 69 -5.24 15.12 -7.18
N GLY A 70 -6.01 16.04 -7.73
CA GLY A 70 -6.46 16.02 -9.12
C GLY A 70 -5.31 16.33 -10.07
N GLY A 71 -4.62 15.30 -10.56
CA GLY A 71 -3.76 15.40 -11.74
C GLY A 71 -2.26 15.63 -11.50
N VAL A 72 -1.74 15.48 -10.29
CA VAL A 72 -0.29 15.46 -10.03
C VAL A 72 0.13 14.06 -9.59
N SER A 73 1.20 13.51 -10.18
CA SER A 73 1.85 12.28 -9.70
C SER A 73 2.05 12.37 -8.18
N GLY A 74 1.37 11.49 -7.43
CA GLY A 74 1.38 11.49 -5.96
C GLY A 74 0.04 11.76 -5.27
N GLY A 75 -1.06 11.97 -6.00
CA GLY A 75 -2.41 12.06 -5.41
C GLY A 75 -2.98 10.73 -4.94
N VAL A 76 -3.69 10.72 -3.81
CA VAL A 76 -4.42 9.55 -3.32
C VAL A 76 -5.75 9.42 -4.08
N SER A 77 -6.07 8.24 -4.58
CA SER A 77 -7.38 7.89 -5.15
C SER A 77 -7.69 6.44 -4.85
N ARG A 78 -8.96 6.04 -4.92
CA ARG A 78 -9.40 4.65 -4.78
C ARG A 78 -8.68 3.73 -5.74
N ALA A 79 -8.49 4.16 -6.99
CA ALA A 79 -7.75 3.40 -7.98
C ALA A 79 -6.28 3.23 -7.57
N ALA A 80 -5.63 4.30 -7.12
CA ALA A 80 -4.23 4.24 -6.68
C ALA A 80 -4.05 3.34 -5.45
N VAL A 81 -4.99 3.39 -4.49
CA VAL A 81 -4.99 2.49 -3.30
C VAL A 81 -5.10 1.03 -3.74
N LEU A 82 -6.08 0.70 -4.59
CA LEU A 82 -6.25 -0.68 -5.07
C LEU A 82 -5.03 -1.16 -5.85
N THR A 83 -4.48 -0.34 -6.74
CA THR A 83 -3.27 -0.68 -7.52
C THR A 83 -2.06 -0.90 -6.61
N PHE A 84 -1.87 -0.06 -5.58
CA PHE A 84 -0.79 -0.21 -4.63
C PHE A 84 -0.89 -1.55 -3.89
N TYR A 85 -2.04 -1.86 -3.30
CA TYR A 85 -2.19 -3.08 -2.51
C TYR A 85 -2.23 -4.35 -3.36
N ALA A 86 -2.81 -4.30 -4.57
CA ALA A 86 -2.76 -5.42 -5.52
C ALA A 86 -1.34 -5.75 -6.00
N SER A 87 -0.41 -4.80 -6.01
CA SER A 87 0.99 -5.05 -6.37
C SER A 87 1.88 -5.38 -5.17
N THR A 88 1.52 -4.92 -3.97
CA THR A 88 2.33 -5.07 -2.76
C THR A 88 2.00 -6.33 -1.97
N LEU A 89 0.72 -6.61 -1.75
CA LEU A 89 0.27 -7.70 -0.88
C LEU A 89 0.66 -9.10 -1.38
N PRO A 90 0.66 -9.41 -2.70
CA PRO A 90 1.15 -10.70 -3.19
C PRO A 90 2.61 -11.00 -2.84
N GLN A 91 3.44 -9.98 -2.71
CA GLN A 91 4.84 -10.14 -2.32
C GLN A 91 4.99 -10.50 -0.83
N LEU A 92 3.94 -10.27 -0.03
CA LEU A 92 3.85 -10.60 1.39
C LEU A 92 3.04 -11.89 1.65
N GLY A 93 2.76 -12.66 0.59
CA GLY A 93 2.06 -13.95 0.67
C GLY A 93 0.54 -13.87 0.64
N TRP A 94 -0.05 -12.67 0.53
CA TRP A 94 -1.49 -12.51 0.37
C TRP A 94 -1.94 -12.83 -1.05
N ARG A 95 -2.99 -13.63 -1.19
CA ARG A 95 -3.65 -13.87 -2.47
C ARG A 95 -4.73 -12.82 -2.68
N ASP A 96 -4.79 -12.25 -3.89
CA ASP A 96 -5.84 -11.32 -4.30
C ASP A 96 -7.13 -12.11 -4.60
N GLU A 97 -8.17 -11.87 -3.80
CA GLU A 97 -9.51 -12.46 -3.96
C GLU A 97 -10.47 -11.51 -4.69
N SER A 98 -9.94 -10.41 -5.26
CA SER A 98 -10.60 -9.29 -5.93
C SER A 98 -11.23 -8.23 -5.02
N HIS A 99 -11.37 -7.01 -5.58
CA HIS A 99 -12.12 -5.90 -4.99
C HIS A 99 -11.68 -5.46 -3.58
N GLY A 100 -10.39 -5.60 -3.27
CA GLY A 100 -9.85 -5.23 -1.95
C GLY A 100 -10.01 -6.33 -0.89
N LEU A 101 -10.30 -7.57 -1.31
CA LEU A 101 -10.25 -8.74 -0.45
C LEU A 101 -8.98 -9.53 -0.74
N PHE A 102 -8.30 -9.94 0.32
CA PHE A 102 -7.07 -10.72 0.24
C PHE A 102 -7.09 -11.86 1.26
N SER A 103 -6.49 -13.00 0.93
CA SER A 103 -6.39 -14.16 1.83
C SER A 103 -4.95 -14.59 2.06
N ARG A 104 -4.59 -14.94 3.30
CA ARG A 104 -3.25 -15.46 3.64
C ARG A 104 -3.36 -16.37 4.86
N GLU A 105 -2.92 -17.62 4.76
CA GLU A 105 -2.78 -18.53 5.91
C GLU A 105 -4.02 -18.67 6.81
N GLY A 106 -5.23 -18.61 6.24
CA GLY A 106 -6.50 -18.66 7.00
C GLY A 106 -6.95 -17.32 7.58
N GLU A 107 -6.27 -16.23 7.23
CA GLU A 107 -6.68 -14.84 7.47
C GLU A 107 -7.30 -14.23 6.21
N ILE A 108 -8.22 -13.30 6.42
CA ILE A 108 -8.81 -12.44 5.39
C ILE A 108 -8.51 -10.99 5.74
N LEU A 109 -7.85 -10.28 4.82
CA LEU A 109 -7.68 -8.83 4.83
C LEU A 109 -8.73 -8.20 3.92
N LYS A 110 -9.49 -7.26 4.47
CA LYS A 110 -10.48 -6.46 3.74
C LYS A 110 -10.07 -5.00 3.72
N LEU A 111 -10.12 -4.41 2.52
CA LEU A 111 -9.94 -2.99 2.26
C LEU A 111 -11.29 -2.38 1.89
N GLU A 112 -11.83 -1.54 2.77
CA GLU A 112 -12.99 -0.72 2.45
C GLU A 112 -12.55 0.71 2.14
N ILE A 113 -12.77 1.13 0.90
CA ILE A 113 -12.29 2.42 0.41
C ILE A 113 -13.48 3.31 0.09
N SER A 114 -13.51 4.50 0.67
CA SER A 114 -14.51 5.53 0.41
C SER A 114 -13.82 6.84 0.02
N GLU A 115 -14.49 7.64 -0.80
CA GLU A 115 -14.03 8.98 -1.17
C GLU A 115 -15.13 9.99 -0.84
N ASN A 116 -14.81 10.96 0.02
CA ASN A 116 -15.74 12.02 0.40
C ASN A 116 -15.00 13.34 0.59
N GLY A 117 -15.53 14.43 0.03
CA GLY A 117 -14.99 15.78 0.25
C GLY A 117 -13.52 15.96 -0.20
N GLY A 118 -13.06 15.18 -1.20
CA GLY A 118 -11.66 15.21 -1.64
C GLY A 118 -10.69 14.50 -0.69
N VAL A 119 -11.20 13.65 0.20
CA VAL A 119 -10.43 12.77 1.08
C VAL A 119 -10.80 11.32 0.73
N VAL A 120 -9.77 10.49 0.57
CA VAL A 120 -9.91 9.04 0.52
C VAL A 120 -9.73 8.51 1.94
N THR A 121 -10.66 7.66 2.38
CA THR A 121 -10.56 6.92 3.63
C THR A 121 -10.49 5.44 3.31
N VAL A 122 -9.50 4.75 3.87
CA VAL A 122 -9.29 3.32 3.74
C VAL A 122 -9.42 2.71 5.13
N ARG A 123 -10.36 1.77 5.29
CA ARG A 123 -10.47 0.92 6.47
C ARG A 123 -9.87 -0.44 6.15
N PHE A 124 -8.91 -0.83 6.97
CA PHE A 124 -8.22 -2.11 6.92
C PHE A 124 -8.80 -3.00 8.00
N ALA A 125 -9.14 -4.24 7.67
CA ALA A 125 -9.59 -5.22 8.64
C ALA A 125 -8.98 -6.58 8.34
N VAL A 126 -8.24 -7.15 9.30
CA VAL A 126 -7.81 -8.56 9.26
C VAL A 126 -8.66 -9.35 10.23
N SER A 127 -9.15 -10.49 9.76
CA SER A 127 -9.91 -11.43 10.59
C SER A 127 -9.61 -12.88 10.19
N PRO A 128 -9.81 -13.85 11.09
CA PRO A 128 -9.75 -15.25 10.74
C PRO A 128 -10.87 -15.61 9.74
N GLU A 129 -10.55 -16.38 8.71
CA GLU A 129 -11.51 -16.88 7.71
C GLU A 129 -12.66 -17.69 8.35
N SER A 130 -12.35 -18.40 9.44
CA SER A 130 -13.36 -19.14 10.23
C SER A 130 -14.33 -18.23 10.99
N GLY A 131 -13.97 -16.96 11.24
CA GLY A 131 -14.82 -15.96 11.87
C GLY A 131 -15.81 -15.33 10.89
N VAL A 132 -15.40 -15.12 9.63
CA VAL A 132 -16.26 -14.58 8.56
C VAL A 132 -17.48 -15.48 8.29
N GLN A 133 -17.28 -16.80 8.37
CA GLN A 133 -18.34 -17.80 8.17
C GLN A 133 -19.38 -17.85 9.30
N GLN A 134 -19.13 -17.21 10.45
CA GLN A 134 -20.05 -17.22 11.60
C GLN A 134 -21.03 -16.05 11.63
N THR A 135 -21.03 -15.17 10.61
CA THR A 135 -22.04 -14.11 10.49
C THR A 135 -23.41 -14.76 10.24
N PRO A 136 -24.36 -14.74 11.20
CA PRO A 136 -25.68 -15.29 10.97
C PRO A 136 -26.38 -14.44 9.90
N LYS A 137 -27.06 -15.10 8.95
CA LYS A 137 -27.98 -14.44 8.03
C LYS A 137 -29.16 -13.82 8.75
#